data_AF-A0A4Q1AI76-F1
#
_entry.id   AF-A0A4Q1AI76-F1
#
_cell.length_a   1.000
_cell.length_b   1.000
_cell.length_c   1.000
_cell.angle_alpha   90.00
_cell.angle_beta   90.00
_cell.angle_gamma   90.00
#
_symmetry.space_group_name_H-M   'P 1'
#
loop_
_entity.id
_entity.type
_entity.pdbx_description
1 polymer ?
#
loop_
_entity_poly.entity_id
_entity_poly.type
_entity_poly.pdbx_seq_one_letter_code
_entity_poly.pdbx_strand_id
1 'polypeptide(L)'
;MLVKYALKAGLAPYGNARARTIVWNFTDQIPKHREPLHSPRPDLVKKYPAVKDKKNFFRTEVRYESEQNIQEWVKNYPTSIVSGRIVMHFGSGTETRASKYLAELSPEMYGELHPNFAGKLGLNDGDMMWVYGTAEGKIKVRCKYSHRVAENSVFLPQNFSGIWSGEKLDYRYPEKTAPYAYGESSNQITSYGFDQETACPETKCSLVRIEKA
;
A
#
# COMPACT_ATOMS: atom_id res chain seq x y z
N MET A 1 -2.44 34.96 -18.73
CA MET A 1 -2.95 35.58 -19.98
C MET A 1 -3.70 34.60 -20.90
N LEU A 2 -3.25 33.35 -21.08
CA LEU A 2 -3.92 32.35 -21.93
C LEU A 2 -5.35 31.94 -21.48
N VAL A 3 -5.60 31.87 -20.17
CA VAL A 3 -6.89 31.45 -19.60
C VAL A 3 -8.06 32.31 -20.11
N LYS A 4 -7.86 33.63 -20.24
CA LYS A 4 -8.90 34.56 -20.72
C LYS A 4 -9.30 34.28 -22.17
N TYR A 5 -8.33 33.98 -23.03
CA TYR A 5 -8.59 33.66 -24.44
C TYR A 5 -9.24 32.29 -24.60
N ALA A 6 -8.81 31.30 -23.81
CA ALA A 6 -9.43 29.97 -23.79
C ALA A 6 -10.91 30.03 -23.36
N LEU A 7 -11.22 30.76 -22.28
CA LEU A 7 -12.60 30.96 -21.83
C LEU A 7 -13.45 31.70 -22.87
N LYS A 8 -12.90 32.73 -23.52
CA LYS A 8 -13.59 33.50 -24.57
C LYS A 8 -13.86 32.65 -25.82
N ALA A 9 -12.99 31.68 -26.12
CA ALA A 9 -13.15 30.72 -27.21
C ALA A 9 -14.06 29.53 -26.85
N GLY A 10 -14.67 29.52 -25.65
CA GLY A 10 -15.46 28.37 -25.17
C GLY A 10 -14.62 27.14 -24.83
N LEU A 11 -13.28 27.23 -24.90
CA LEU A 11 -12.31 26.21 -24.52
C LEU A 11 -12.11 26.18 -22.99
N ALA A 12 -13.21 26.28 -22.26
CA ALA A 12 -13.17 26.08 -20.83
C ALA A 12 -13.03 24.58 -20.56
N PRO A 13 -12.08 24.14 -19.72
CA PRO A 13 -11.95 22.75 -19.32
C PRO A 13 -13.02 22.39 -18.29
N TYR A 14 -14.29 22.72 -18.54
CA TYR A 14 -15.37 22.00 -17.87
C TYR A 14 -15.28 20.60 -18.47
N GLY A 15 -14.72 19.64 -17.74
CA GLY A 15 -14.97 18.25 -18.09
C GLY A 15 -16.48 18.10 -18.25
N ASN A 16 -16.96 17.52 -19.36
CA ASN A 16 -18.39 17.25 -19.57
C ASN A 16 -18.99 16.31 -18.50
N ALA A 17 -18.17 15.85 -17.55
CA ALA A 17 -18.57 15.18 -16.34
C ALA A 17 -19.39 16.12 -15.45
N ARG A 18 -20.72 16.07 -15.61
CA ARG A 18 -21.63 16.56 -14.58
C ARG A 18 -21.43 15.68 -13.34
N ALA A 19 -21.21 16.28 -12.16
CA ALA A 19 -21.31 15.54 -10.91
C ALA A 19 -22.72 14.94 -10.80
N ARG A 20 -22.80 13.63 -10.64
CA ARG A 20 -24.08 12.90 -10.51
C ARG A 20 -24.06 12.15 -9.20
N THR A 21 -25.16 12.22 -8.47
CA THR A 21 -25.36 11.48 -7.21
C THR A 21 -25.58 9.99 -7.45
N ILE A 22 -26.04 9.61 -8.65
CA ILE A 22 -26.31 8.23 -9.06
C ILE A 22 -25.56 7.93 -10.36
N VAL A 23 -24.77 6.86 -10.36
CA VAL A 23 -24.00 6.38 -11.52
C VAL A 23 -24.55 5.02 -11.95
N TRP A 24 -25.48 5.01 -12.90
CA TRP A 24 -26.18 3.79 -13.34
C TRP A 24 -25.27 2.74 -14.02
N ASN A 25 -24.08 3.14 -14.48
CA ASN A 25 -23.13 2.24 -15.13
C ASN A 25 -22.23 1.47 -14.15
N PHE A 26 -22.12 1.91 -12.88
CA PHE A 26 -21.23 1.29 -11.90
C PHE A 26 -21.92 0.13 -11.19
N THR A 27 -21.11 -0.79 -10.66
CA THR A 27 -21.58 -1.93 -9.86
C THR A 27 -22.37 -1.43 -8.65
N ASP A 28 -21.83 -0.41 -7.98
CA ASP A 28 -22.51 0.34 -6.92
C ASP A 28 -22.94 1.71 -7.44
N GLN A 29 -24.25 1.89 -7.66
CA GLN A 29 -24.79 3.14 -8.23
C GLN A 29 -24.70 4.35 -7.29
N ILE A 30 -24.58 4.09 -5.99
CA ILE A 30 -24.37 5.07 -4.92
C ILE A 30 -23.23 4.57 -4.03
N PRO A 31 -22.52 5.45 -3.31
CA PRO A 31 -21.50 5.02 -2.36
C PRO A 31 -22.08 4.04 -1.34
N LYS A 32 -21.55 2.81 -1.34
CA LYS A 32 -21.87 1.77 -0.37
C LYS A 32 -20.60 1.37 0.34
N HIS A 33 -20.70 1.21 1.66
CA HIS A 33 -19.60 0.64 2.43
C HIS A 33 -19.40 -0.82 2.03
N ARG A 34 -18.14 -1.18 1.78
CA ARG A 34 -17.68 -2.57 1.59
C ARG A 34 -16.39 -2.73 2.36
N GLU A 35 -16.21 -3.89 2.98
CA GLU A 35 -14.95 -4.20 3.63
C GLU A 35 -13.86 -4.47 2.58
N PRO A 36 -12.58 -4.16 2.90
CA PRO A 36 -11.43 -4.59 2.11
C PRO A 36 -11.44 -6.10 1.84
N LEU A 37 -10.76 -6.56 0.79
CA LEU A 37 -10.65 -8.00 0.51
C LEU A 37 -10.05 -8.75 1.70
N HIS A 38 -9.00 -8.18 2.31
CA HIS A 38 -8.39 -8.69 3.53
C HIS A 38 -8.75 -7.76 4.68
N SER A 39 -9.88 -8.01 5.34
CA SER A 39 -10.35 -7.19 6.47
C SER A 39 -10.00 -7.83 7.82
N PRO A 40 -9.59 -7.04 8.83
CA PRO A 40 -9.44 -7.51 10.21
C PRO A 40 -10.79 -7.85 10.87
N ARG A 41 -11.93 -7.55 10.24
CA ARG A 41 -13.28 -7.69 10.80
C ARG A 41 -14.16 -8.64 10.00
N PRO A 42 -14.11 -9.96 10.28
CA PRO A 42 -14.97 -10.95 9.62
C PRO A 42 -16.48 -10.72 9.83
N ASP A 43 -16.86 -10.10 10.94
CA ASP A 43 -18.24 -9.70 11.23
C ASP A 43 -18.78 -8.70 10.21
N LEU A 44 -17.95 -7.72 9.82
CA LEU A 44 -18.34 -6.73 8.83
C LEU A 44 -18.26 -7.25 7.41
N VAL A 45 -17.34 -8.17 7.11
CA VAL A 45 -17.29 -8.83 5.80
C VAL A 45 -18.62 -9.53 5.50
N LYS A 46 -19.25 -10.16 6.50
CA LYS A 46 -20.58 -10.78 6.36
C LYS A 46 -21.69 -9.77 6.08
N LYS A 47 -21.61 -8.56 6.65
CA LYS A 47 -22.62 -7.50 6.50
C LYS A 47 -22.43 -6.70 5.21
N TYR A 48 -21.17 -6.49 4.81
CA TYR A 48 -20.75 -5.66 3.69
C TYR A 48 -19.71 -6.40 2.83
N PRO A 49 -20.12 -7.48 2.14
CA PRO A 49 -19.21 -8.31 1.37
C PRO A 49 -18.65 -7.56 0.15
N ALA A 50 -17.56 -8.08 -0.39
CA ALA A 50 -17.01 -7.68 -1.68
C ALA A 50 -18.01 -7.98 -2.82
N VAL A 51 -17.71 -7.48 -4.01
CA VAL A 51 -18.50 -7.79 -5.21
C VAL A 51 -18.18 -9.17 -5.77
N LYS A 52 -19.04 -9.66 -6.65
CA LYS A 52 -18.78 -10.91 -7.37
C LYS A 52 -17.54 -10.79 -8.25
N ASP A 53 -16.86 -11.90 -8.44
CA ASP A 53 -15.70 -12.01 -9.31
C ASP A 53 -15.99 -11.56 -10.75
N LYS A 54 -15.02 -10.90 -11.37
CA LYS A 54 -15.13 -10.38 -12.74
C LYS A 54 -14.20 -11.18 -13.66
N LYS A 55 -14.79 -12.04 -14.50
CA LYS A 55 -14.05 -12.90 -15.46
C LYS A 55 -13.34 -12.12 -16.58
N ASN A 56 -13.84 -10.95 -16.94
CA ASN A 56 -13.25 -10.11 -17.98
C ASN A 56 -13.22 -8.64 -17.54
N PHE A 57 -12.37 -8.36 -16.57
CA PHE A 57 -12.07 -7.01 -16.12
C PHE A 57 -10.80 -6.52 -16.80
N PHE A 58 -10.95 -5.65 -17.80
CA PHE A 58 -9.84 -5.18 -18.65
C PHE A 58 -8.97 -6.31 -19.22
N ARG A 59 -9.60 -7.40 -19.71
CA ARG A 59 -8.93 -8.61 -20.25
C ARG A 59 -8.22 -9.48 -19.20
N THR A 60 -8.51 -9.27 -17.92
CA THR A 60 -8.01 -10.11 -16.82
C THR A 60 -9.16 -10.65 -15.97
N GLU A 61 -8.96 -11.83 -15.40
CA GLU A 61 -9.86 -12.38 -14.39
C GLU A 61 -9.45 -11.82 -13.02
N VAL A 62 -10.37 -11.11 -12.37
CA VAL A 62 -10.13 -10.52 -11.05
C VAL A 62 -11.09 -11.11 -10.03
N ARG A 63 -10.48 -11.65 -8.96
CA ARG A 63 -11.18 -12.28 -7.83
C ARG A 63 -11.50 -11.23 -6.77
N TYR A 64 -12.72 -11.27 -6.26
CA TYR A 64 -13.21 -10.37 -5.22
C TYR A 64 -13.83 -11.21 -4.09
N GLU A 65 -15.11 -11.58 -4.23
CA GLU A 65 -15.82 -12.43 -3.26
C GLU A 65 -15.13 -13.79 -3.06
N SER A 66 -14.54 -14.39 -4.10
CA SER A 66 -13.81 -15.64 -3.91
C SER A 66 -12.56 -15.45 -3.06
N GLU A 67 -11.75 -14.41 -3.34
CA GLU A 67 -10.53 -14.08 -2.58
C GLU A 67 -10.84 -13.76 -1.11
N GLN A 68 -11.88 -12.96 -0.87
CA GLN A 68 -12.30 -12.55 0.47
C GLN A 68 -12.75 -13.74 1.32
N ASN A 69 -13.30 -14.79 0.70
CA ASN A 69 -13.83 -15.97 1.38
C ASN A 69 -12.89 -17.20 1.35
N ILE A 70 -11.66 -17.10 0.83
CA ILE A 70 -10.69 -18.22 0.85
C ILE A 70 -10.47 -18.71 2.27
N GLN A 71 -10.29 -17.78 3.20
CA GLN A 71 -10.05 -18.04 4.62
C GLN A 71 -10.35 -16.81 5.47
N GLU A 72 -10.40 -16.99 6.79
CA GLU A 72 -10.41 -15.87 7.73
C GLU A 72 -9.00 -15.29 7.89
N TRP A 73 -8.63 -14.36 7.00
CA TRP A 73 -7.30 -13.75 6.89
C TRP A 73 -6.72 -13.24 8.22
N VAL A 74 -7.56 -12.63 9.07
CA VAL A 74 -7.15 -12.04 10.36
C VAL A 74 -6.50 -13.05 11.32
N LYS A 75 -6.81 -14.35 11.21
CA LYS A 75 -6.22 -15.39 12.07
C LYS A 75 -4.71 -15.53 11.84
N ASN A 76 -4.29 -15.45 10.57
CA ASN A 76 -2.88 -15.60 10.18
C ASN A 76 -2.18 -14.23 10.07
N TYR A 77 -2.93 -13.18 9.73
CA TYR A 77 -2.44 -11.83 9.48
C TYR A 77 -3.24 -10.81 10.32
N PRO A 78 -2.93 -10.65 11.62
CA PRO A 78 -3.77 -9.87 12.53
C PRO A 78 -3.58 -8.34 12.41
N THR A 79 -2.54 -7.87 11.71
CA THR A 79 -2.14 -6.46 11.72
C THR A 79 -2.58 -5.77 10.44
N SER A 80 -3.22 -4.61 10.52
CA SER A 80 -3.53 -3.80 9.33
C SER A 80 -2.29 -3.06 8.83
N ILE A 81 -2.08 -3.04 7.51
CA ILE A 81 -1.00 -2.26 6.90
C ILE A 81 -1.57 -1.00 6.23
N VAL A 82 -0.90 0.11 6.45
CA VAL A 82 -1.11 1.36 5.72
C VAL A 82 0.20 1.75 5.05
N SER A 83 0.23 1.72 3.71
CA SER A 83 1.36 2.27 2.97
C SER A 83 1.22 3.78 2.79
N GLY A 84 2.33 4.52 2.85
CA GLY A 84 2.31 5.96 2.62
C GLY A 84 3.62 6.50 2.07
N ARG A 85 3.74 7.83 2.06
CA ARG A 85 4.91 8.54 1.57
C ARG A 85 5.64 9.23 2.71
N ILE A 86 6.95 9.30 2.60
CA ILE A 86 7.78 10.15 3.45
C ILE A 86 8.18 11.41 2.69
N VAL A 87 8.41 12.50 3.42
CA VAL A 87 8.70 13.81 2.82
C VAL A 87 10.01 13.80 2.02
N MET A 88 10.99 13.00 2.43
CA MET A 88 12.34 12.96 1.83
C MET A 88 12.38 12.26 0.47
N HIS A 89 11.37 11.45 0.12
CA HIS A 89 11.42 10.62 -1.07
C HIS A 89 10.15 10.69 -1.92
N PHE A 90 10.34 10.52 -3.23
CA PHE A 90 9.27 10.61 -4.22
C PHE A 90 9.14 9.33 -5.04
N GLY A 91 7.91 8.97 -5.43
CA GLY A 91 7.64 7.73 -6.18
C GLY A 91 8.17 6.49 -5.47
N SER A 92 8.86 5.61 -6.20
CA SER A 92 9.61 4.45 -5.68
C SER A 92 11.00 4.82 -5.12
N GLY A 93 11.30 6.12 -5.03
CA GLY A 93 12.58 6.64 -4.56
C GLY A 93 13.73 6.54 -5.57
N THR A 94 13.46 6.24 -6.84
CA THR A 94 14.52 6.03 -7.85
C THR A 94 15.49 7.22 -7.94
N GLU A 95 14.96 8.44 -8.02
CA GLU A 95 15.77 9.66 -8.06
C GLU A 95 16.26 10.07 -6.65
N THR A 96 15.36 10.06 -5.67
CA THR A 96 15.64 10.62 -4.35
C THR A 96 16.54 9.75 -3.48
N ARG A 97 16.60 8.44 -3.71
CA ARG A 97 17.55 7.54 -3.02
C ARG A 97 18.97 7.65 -3.58
N ALA A 98 19.12 8.16 -4.81
CA ALA A 98 20.40 8.51 -5.40
C ALA A 98 20.89 9.91 -4.97
N SER A 99 20.03 10.73 -4.34
CA SER A 99 20.43 12.00 -3.76
C SER A 99 21.07 11.79 -2.38
N LYS A 100 22.36 12.13 -2.26
CA LYS A 100 23.14 11.98 -1.02
C LYS A 100 22.45 12.63 0.19
N TYR A 101 21.98 13.87 0.05
CA TYR A 101 21.40 14.63 1.15
C TYR A 101 20.02 14.12 1.58
N LEU A 102 19.20 13.65 0.63
CA LEU A 102 17.89 13.08 0.96
C LEU A 102 18.04 11.69 1.58
N ALA A 103 18.97 10.89 1.07
CA ALA A 103 19.32 9.59 1.63
C ALA A 103 19.91 9.73 3.04
N GLU A 104 20.68 10.77 3.33
CA GLU A 104 21.21 11.01 4.69
C GLU A 104 20.08 11.21 5.72
N LEU A 105 19.00 11.88 5.35
CA LEU A 105 17.84 12.10 6.23
C LEU A 105 17.00 10.83 6.46
N SER A 106 16.93 9.94 5.47
CA SER A 106 16.17 8.68 5.57
C SER A 106 16.90 7.57 4.79
N PRO A 107 17.97 6.98 5.35
CA PRO A 107 18.88 6.10 4.62
C PRO A 107 18.31 4.71 4.34
N GLU A 108 17.28 4.32 5.08
CA GLU A 108 16.73 2.97 5.04
C GLU A 108 15.24 2.96 5.32
N MET A 109 14.59 1.88 4.85
CA MET A 109 13.18 1.64 5.08
C MET A 109 12.94 1.18 6.52
N TYR A 110 11.93 1.78 7.14
CA TYR A 110 11.42 1.41 8.46
C TYR A 110 9.92 1.12 8.40
N GLY A 111 9.41 0.38 9.38
CA GLY A 111 7.98 0.27 9.65
C GLY A 111 7.63 0.88 11.00
N GLU A 112 6.65 1.78 11.01
CA GLU A 112 6.21 2.40 12.26
C GLU A 112 5.21 1.49 12.98
N LEU A 113 5.51 1.20 14.25
CA LEU A 113 4.68 0.42 15.15
C LEU A 113 4.41 1.19 16.45
N HIS A 114 3.24 0.98 17.03
CA HIS A 114 2.95 1.48 18.36
C HIS A 114 3.84 0.74 19.39
N PRO A 115 4.48 1.43 20.36
CA PRO A 115 5.37 0.79 21.33
C PRO A 115 4.74 -0.38 22.09
N ASN A 116 3.48 -0.26 22.52
CA ASN A 116 2.76 -1.34 23.19
C ASN A 116 2.61 -2.59 22.31
N PHE A 117 2.40 -2.40 21.01
CA PHE A 117 2.25 -3.50 20.08
C PHE A 117 3.59 -4.15 19.74
N ALA A 118 4.62 -3.33 19.51
CA ALA A 118 5.98 -3.82 19.32
C ALA A 118 6.48 -4.62 20.54
N GLY A 119 6.17 -4.15 21.77
CA GLY A 119 6.47 -4.87 23.01
C GLY A 119 5.78 -6.24 23.09
N LYS A 120 4.50 -6.35 22.68
CA LYS A 120 3.79 -7.64 22.57
C LYS A 120 4.47 -8.61 21.59
N LEU A 121 5.13 -8.08 20.55
CA LEU A 121 5.89 -8.84 19.56
C LEU A 121 7.36 -9.09 19.95
N GLY A 122 7.82 -8.57 21.10
CA GLY A 122 9.22 -8.68 21.53
C GLY A 122 10.21 -7.86 20.69
N LEU A 123 9.72 -6.82 20.00
CA LEU A 123 10.50 -5.91 19.16
C LEU A 123 10.83 -4.62 19.92
N ASN A 124 12.11 -4.26 19.97
CA ASN A 124 12.57 -2.94 20.42
C ASN A 124 12.58 -1.93 19.28
N ASP A 125 12.72 -0.65 19.62
CA ASP A 125 12.96 0.39 18.63
C ASP A 125 14.31 0.14 17.93
N GLY A 126 14.32 0.15 16.60
CA GLY A 126 15.50 -0.18 15.80
C GLY A 126 15.75 -1.68 15.57
N ASP A 127 14.96 -2.59 16.16
CA ASP A 127 15.09 -4.03 15.85
C ASP A 127 14.70 -4.30 14.39
N MET A 128 15.31 -5.32 13.78
CA MET A 128 14.86 -5.80 12.47
C MET A 128 13.61 -6.67 12.63
N MET A 129 12.64 -6.49 11.74
CA MET A 129 11.42 -7.29 11.70
C MET A 129 11.13 -7.80 10.29
N TRP A 130 10.57 -9.01 10.24
CA TRP A 130 9.95 -9.56 9.05
C TRP A 130 8.49 -9.14 9.01
N VAL A 131 8.05 -8.62 7.86
CA VAL A 131 6.65 -8.34 7.58
C VAL A 131 6.21 -9.24 6.44
N TYR A 132 5.24 -10.10 6.72
CA TYR A 132 4.66 -11.04 5.76
C TYR A 132 3.34 -10.48 5.25
N GLY A 133 3.20 -10.37 3.93
CA GLY A 133 1.93 -10.02 3.30
C GLY A 133 0.95 -11.19 3.28
N THR A 134 -0.30 -10.89 2.94
CA THR A 134 -1.33 -11.91 2.66
C THR A 134 -1.00 -12.75 1.41
N ALA A 135 -0.20 -12.20 0.50
CA ALA A 135 0.41 -12.93 -0.60
C ALA A 135 1.75 -13.58 -0.16
N GLU A 136 2.44 -14.28 -1.05
CA GLU A 136 3.71 -14.98 -0.74
C GLU A 136 4.90 -14.04 -0.43
N GLY A 137 4.73 -12.73 -0.57
CA GLY A 137 5.80 -11.76 -0.34
C GLY A 137 6.10 -11.52 1.14
N LYS A 138 7.38 -11.26 1.42
CA LYS A 138 7.87 -10.81 2.73
C LYS A 138 8.91 -9.72 2.55
N ILE A 139 9.02 -8.83 3.52
CA ILE A 139 10.03 -7.77 3.56
C ILE A 139 10.74 -7.75 4.90
N LYS A 140 12.01 -7.33 4.89
CA LYS A 140 12.81 -7.13 6.09
C LYS A 140 13.02 -5.62 6.30
N VAL A 141 12.50 -5.08 7.39
CA VAL A 141 12.55 -3.62 7.65
C VAL A 141 12.90 -3.34 9.10
N ARG A 142 13.37 -2.12 9.38
CA ARG A 142 13.65 -1.69 10.75
C ARG A 142 12.34 -1.30 11.46
N CYS A 143 12.14 -1.78 12.68
CA CYS A 143 11.09 -1.32 13.56
C CYS A 143 11.37 0.11 14.00
N LYS A 144 10.38 0.99 13.91
CA LYS A 144 10.43 2.35 14.41
C LYS A 144 9.24 2.60 15.32
N TYR A 145 9.48 2.99 16.56
CA TYR A 145 8.41 3.31 17.49
C TYR A 145 7.71 4.61 17.11
N SER A 146 6.38 4.59 17.12
CA SER A 146 5.56 5.75 16.78
C SER A 146 4.20 5.69 17.46
N HIS A 147 3.83 6.74 18.19
CA HIS A 147 2.48 6.90 18.73
C HIS A 147 1.48 7.45 17.69
N ARG A 148 1.92 7.67 16.45
CA ARG A 148 1.07 8.16 15.35
C ARG A 148 0.25 7.04 14.71
N VAL A 149 0.69 5.79 14.87
CA VAL A 149 0.01 4.60 14.36
C VAL A 149 -0.81 3.94 15.46
N ALA A 150 -1.96 3.37 15.07
CA ALA A 150 -2.80 2.62 16.00
C ALA A 150 -2.12 1.30 16.42
N GLU A 151 -2.48 0.76 17.58
CA GLU A 151 -1.87 -0.47 18.12
C GLU A 151 -2.06 -1.71 17.24
N ASN A 152 -3.06 -1.74 16.37
CA ASN A 152 -3.36 -2.85 15.49
C ASN A 152 -2.89 -2.61 14.04
N SER A 153 -2.04 -1.60 13.83
CA SER A 153 -1.65 -1.15 12.49
C SER A 153 -0.15 -0.92 12.38
N VAL A 154 0.38 -1.12 11.17
CA VAL A 154 1.75 -0.77 10.79
C VAL A 154 1.73 0.21 9.62
N PHE A 155 2.55 1.26 9.73
CA PHE A 155 2.79 2.16 8.61
C PHE A 155 4.09 1.83 7.91
N LEU A 156 4.05 1.70 6.57
CA LEU A 156 5.23 1.45 5.76
C LEU A 156 5.40 2.52 4.66
N PRO A 157 6.60 3.08 4.48
CA PRO A 157 6.89 4.00 3.39
C PRO A 157 7.03 3.24 2.06
N GLN A 158 6.36 3.69 1.01
CA GLN A 158 6.38 3.07 -0.31
C GLN A 158 7.55 3.53 -1.21
N ASN A 159 8.46 4.35 -0.66
CA ASN A 159 9.48 5.08 -1.42
C ASN A 159 10.84 4.37 -1.47
N PHE A 160 10.92 3.09 -1.10
CA PHE A 160 12.17 2.34 -1.04
C PHE A 160 12.20 1.17 -2.03
N SER A 161 13.41 0.85 -2.48
CA SER A 161 13.73 -0.36 -3.25
C SER A 161 15.23 -0.63 -3.20
N GLY A 162 15.65 -1.78 -3.74
CA GLY A 162 17.06 -2.21 -3.75
C GLY A 162 17.38 -3.33 -2.76
N ILE A 163 16.44 -3.70 -1.90
CA ILE A 163 16.45 -4.95 -1.15
C ILE A 163 15.22 -5.76 -1.58
N TRP A 164 15.38 -7.08 -1.72
CA TRP A 164 14.33 -8.02 -2.09
C TRP A 164 14.30 -9.20 -1.12
N SER A 165 13.27 -9.25 -0.27
CA SER A 165 13.11 -10.30 0.76
C SER A 165 14.36 -10.53 1.63
N GLY A 166 15.11 -9.46 1.93
CA GLY A 166 16.34 -9.46 2.73
C GLY A 166 17.64 -9.52 1.92
N GLU A 167 17.59 -9.78 0.62
CA GLU A 167 18.77 -9.76 -0.26
C GLU A 167 18.99 -8.35 -0.82
N LYS A 168 20.19 -7.78 -0.62
CA LYS A 168 20.56 -6.50 -1.22
C LYS A 168 20.93 -6.72 -2.69
N LEU A 169 20.25 -6.00 -3.60
CA LEU A 169 20.39 -6.16 -5.05
C LEU A 169 21.36 -5.13 -5.67
N ASP A 170 22.40 -4.74 -4.94
CA ASP A 170 23.38 -3.74 -5.42
C ASP A 170 24.16 -4.21 -6.65
N TYR A 171 24.43 -5.52 -6.77
CA TYR A 171 25.07 -6.14 -7.93
C TYR A 171 24.32 -5.95 -9.26
N ARG A 172 23.03 -5.57 -9.23
CA ARG A 172 22.24 -5.29 -10.45
C ARG A 172 22.43 -3.87 -10.97
N TYR A 173 23.04 -2.99 -10.20
CA TYR A 173 23.33 -1.63 -10.64
C TYR A 173 24.65 -1.59 -11.40
N PRO A 174 24.73 -0.83 -12.51
CA PRO A 174 26.02 -0.51 -13.14
C PRO A 174 27.00 0.10 -12.14
N GLU A 175 28.31 -0.05 -12.42
CA GLU A 175 29.36 0.48 -11.55
C GLU A 175 29.13 1.96 -11.21
N LYS A 176 29.29 2.31 -9.93
CA LYS A 176 29.14 3.68 -9.39
C LYS A 176 27.75 4.33 -9.56
N THR A 177 26.72 3.55 -9.94
CA THR A 177 25.34 4.05 -10.07
C THR A 177 24.41 3.57 -8.95
N ALA A 178 24.94 2.79 -8.01
CA ALA A 178 24.17 2.28 -6.89
C ALA A 178 23.69 3.44 -5.98
N PRO A 179 22.43 3.41 -5.52
CA PRO A 179 21.86 4.48 -4.70
C PRO A 179 22.50 4.52 -3.30
N TYR A 180 22.28 5.61 -2.57
CA TYR A 180 22.75 5.77 -1.19
C TYR A 180 21.77 5.16 -0.18
N ALA A 181 20.46 5.27 -0.44
CA ALA A 181 19.42 4.70 0.40
C ALA A 181 18.85 3.38 -0.16
N TYR A 182 18.63 2.41 0.72
CA TYR A 182 18.14 1.07 0.37
C TYR A 182 16.94 0.68 1.20
N GLY A 183 16.10 -0.15 0.64
CA GLY A 183 15.03 -0.78 1.41
C GLY A 183 14.20 -1.70 0.54
N GLU A 184 13.19 -2.26 1.15
CA GLU A 184 12.23 -3.12 0.48
C GLU A 184 11.14 -2.27 -0.18
N SER A 185 10.50 -2.80 -1.22
CA SER A 185 9.25 -2.20 -1.71
C SER A 185 8.09 -2.69 -0.85
N SER A 186 7.30 -1.77 -0.27
CA SER A 186 6.07 -2.13 0.46
C SER A 186 5.06 -2.87 -0.42
N ASN A 187 5.14 -2.69 -1.75
CA ASN A 187 4.24 -3.35 -2.69
C ASN A 187 4.46 -4.87 -2.76
N GLN A 188 5.57 -5.39 -2.23
CA GLN A 188 5.78 -6.85 -2.13
C GLN A 188 4.79 -7.53 -1.19
N ILE A 189 4.20 -6.78 -0.25
CA ILE A 189 3.32 -7.33 0.79
C ILE A 189 1.90 -6.74 0.76
N THR A 190 1.63 -5.78 -0.13
CA THR A 190 0.27 -5.27 -0.35
C THR A 190 -0.65 -6.36 -0.89
N SER A 191 -1.95 -6.21 -0.66
CA SER A 191 -2.95 -7.22 -1.05
C SER A 191 -3.00 -7.42 -2.57
N TYR A 192 -3.65 -8.51 -2.97
CA TYR A 192 -4.09 -8.76 -4.35
C TYR A 192 -5.19 -7.77 -4.79
N GLY A 193 -5.81 -7.00 -3.90
CA GLY A 193 -7.05 -6.29 -4.19
C GLY A 193 -6.95 -5.20 -5.26
N PHE A 194 -8.08 -4.98 -5.95
CA PHE A 194 -8.23 -3.95 -6.98
C PHE A 194 -9.55 -3.20 -6.78
N ASP A 195 -9.63 -1.98 -7.30
CA ASP A 195 -10.87 -1.24 -7.41
C ASP A 195 -11.78 -1.87 -8.46
N GLN A 196 -13.05 -2.04 -8.11
CA GLN A 196 -14.03 -2.75 -8.92
C GLN A 196 -14.36 -2.07 -10.26
N GLU A 197 -14.11 -0.77 -10.43
CA GLU A 197 -14.42 -0.06 -11.68
C GLU A 197 -13.18 0.26 -12.50
N THR A 198 -12.09 0.65 -11.84
CA THR A 198 -10.88 1.19 -12.48
C THR A 198 -9.70 0.24 -12.51
N ALA A 199 -9.76 -0.90 -11.78
CA ALA A 199 -8.63 -1.80 -11.56
C ALA A 199 -7.43 -1.13 -10.86
N CYS A 200 -7.66 -0.03 -10.14
CA CYS A 200 -6.62 0.60 -9.32
C CYS A 200 -6.25 -0.32 -8.15
N PRO A 201 -4.97 -0.62 -7.89
CA PRO A 201 -4.57 -1.57 -6.87
C PRO A 201 -4.81 -1.07 -5.44
N GLU A 202 -5.21 -1.98 -4.56
CA GLU A 202 -5.46 -1.78 -3.14
C GLU A 202 -4.13 -1.76 -2.36
N THR A 203 -3.52 -0.59 -2.26
CA THR A 203 -2.23 -0.43 -1.55
C THR A 203 -2.37 0.07 -0.11
N LYS A 204 -3.57 0.50 0.29
CA LYS A 204 -3.80 1.26 1.53
C LYS A 204 -4.47 0.49 2.65
N CYS A 205 -5.11 -0.63 2.33
CA CYS A 205 -5.77 -1.49 3.29
C CYS A 205 -5.47 -2.94 2.94
N SER A 206 -4.68 -3.59 3.77
CA SER A 206 -4.44 -5.04 3.72
C SER A 206 -4.10 -5.51 5.14
N LEU A 207 -3.84 -6.80 5.26
CA LEU A 207 -3.36 -7.43 6.48
C LEU A 207 -1.93 -7.92 6.32
N VAL A 208 -1.19 -7.93 7.42
CA VAL A 208 0.17 -8.45 7.52
C VAL A 208 0.39 -9.17 8.84
N ARG A 209 1.42 -10.00 8.86
CA ARG A 209 1.96 -10.66 10.04
C ARG A 209 3.37 -10.16 10.27
N ILE A 210 3.68 -9.81 11.51
CA ILE A 210 4.97 -9.23 11.88
C ILE A 210 5.67 -10.17 12.85
N GLU A 211 6.94 -10.45 12.58
CA GLU A 211 7.78 -11.31 13.40
C GLU A 211 9.15 -10.66 13.59
N LYS A 212 9.81 -10.98 14.70
CA LYS A 212 11.21 -10.58 14.93
C LYS A 212 12.14 -11.32 13.97
N ALA A 213 13.10 -10.60 13.40
CA ALA A 213 13.98 -11.11 12.35
C ALA A 213 15.32 -11.66 12.83
#